data_AF-A0A453GWK5-F1
#
_entry.id   AF-A0A453GWK5-F1
#
_cell.length_a   1.000
_cell.length_b   1.000
_cell.length_c   1.000
_cell.angle_alpha   90.00
_cell.angle_beta   90.00
_cell.angle_gamma   90.00
#
_symmetry.space_group_name_H-M   'P 1'
#
loop_
_entity.id
_entity.type
_entity.pdbx_description
1 polymer ?
#
loop_
_entity_poly.entity_id
_entity_poly.type
_entity_poly.pdbx_seq_one_letter_code
_entity_poly.pdbx_strand_id
1 'polypeptide(L)'
;QRVLEHCDDPKTQQIMMDEVLQSVCLLATDQYGNYVVQHVMEHGKPHERSAIIEKLIGQIVQMSQQKFASNVIEKCLSFGNPVERQILIGEMLGSTEESEHLEVMMKDQFANYVVQKVLETCDDQQREAILTRIKAHLNTLKKYTYGKHIVARVEKLVAAGEKRLGLQPSRVLPED
;
A
#
# COMPACT_ATOMS: atom_id res chain seq x y z
N GLN A 1 -11.32 19.04 -6.28
CA GLN A 1 -12.40 18.07 -6.05
C GLN A 1 -13.75 18.56 -6.57
N ARG A 2 -14.33 19.66 -6.06
CA ARG A 2 -15.66 20.14 -6.51
C ARG A 2 -15.80 20.41 -8.03
N VAL A 3 -14.76 20.87 -8.71
CA VAL A 3 -14.81 21.16 -10.16
C VAL A 3 -14.83 19.89 -11.02
N LEU A 4 -14.17 18.81 -10.58
CA LEU A 4 -14.21 17.51 -11.28
C LEU A 4 -15.59 16.86 -11.17
N GLU A 5 -16.32 17.12 -10.08
CA GLU A 5 -17.62 16.51 -9.80
C GLU A 5 -18.80 17.29 -10.41
N HIS A 6 -18.64 18.58 -10.76
CA HIS A 6 -19.77 19.48 -11.13
C HIS A 6 -19.60 20.18 -12.49
N CYS A 7 -18.64 19.73 -13.32
CA CYS A 7 -18.51 20.22 -14.69
C CYS A 7 -19.20 19.24 -15.64
N ASP A 8 -20.31 19.64 -16.26
CA ASP A 8 -21.07 18.76 -17.17
C ASP A 8 -20.55 18.80 -18.62
N ASP A 9 -19.54 19.63 -18.93
CA ASP A 9 -18.94 19.72 -20.26
C ASP A 9 -17.86 18.63 -20.46
N PRO A 10 -18.07 17.63 -21.33
CA PRO A 10 -17.14 16.51 -21.47
C PRO A 10 -15.75 16.94 -21.97
N LYS A 11 -15.68 18.02 -22.77
CA LYS A 11 -14.41 18.52 -23.30
C LYS A 11 -13.56 19.15 -22.21
N THR A 12 -14.17 19.96 -21.34
CA THR A 12 -13.52 20.56 -20.18
C THR A 12 -13.07 19.50 -19.18
N GLN A 13 -13.92 18.50 -18.90
CA GLN A 13 -13.54 17.35 -18.07
C GLN A 13 -12.30 16.63 -18.62
N GLN A 14 -12.25 16.38 -19.94
CA GLN A 14 -11.11 15.73 -20.58
C GLN A 14 -9.83 16.57 -20.45
N ILE A 15 -9.89 17.87 -20.76
CA ILE A 15 -8.72 18.77 -20.66
C ILE A 15 -8.20 18.83 -19.21
N MET A 16 -9.10 18.92 -18.23
CA MET A 16 -8.70 18.92 -16.82
C MET A 16 -8.08 17.59 -16.40
N MET A 17 -8.62 16.47 -16.88
CA MET A 17 -8.06 15.15 -16.59
C MET A 17 -6.67 14.99 -17.20
N ASP A 18 -6.48 15.44 -18.45
CA ASP A 18 -5.19 15.39 -19.13
C ASP A 18 -4.11 16.18 -18.36
N GLU A 19 -4.47 17.35 -17.81
CA GLU A 19 -3.58 18.16 -16.97
C GLU A 19 -3.24 17.45 -15.65
N VAL A 20 -4.22 16.81 -15.00
CA VAL A 20 -4.00 16.02 -13.78
C VAL A 20 -3.05 14.86 -14.07
N LEU A 21 -3.24 14.14 -15.17
CA LEU A 21 -2.41 13.00 -15.57
C LEU A 21 -0.99 13.40 -15.98
N GLN A 22 -0.78 14.62 -16.47
CA GLN A 22 0.55 15.17 -16.73
C GLN A 22 1.29 15.57 -15.45
N SER A 23 0.54 15.94 -14.39
CA SER A 23 1.08 16.50 -13.15
C SER A 23 1.00 15.57 -11.94
N VAL A 24 0.81 14.25 -12.14
CA VAL A 24 0.56 13.26 -11.06
C VAL A 24 1.57 13.35 -9.91
N CYS A 25 2.88 13.31 -10.21
CA CYS A 25 3.91 13.31 -9.16
C CYS A 25 3.88 14.59 -8.33
N LEU A 26 3.73 15.74 -9.00
CA LEU A 26 3.65 17.05 -8.34
C LEU A 26 2.41 17.10 -7.44
N LEU A 27 1.25 16.74 -7.97
CA LEU A 27 -0.01 16.75 -7.24
C LEU A 27 0.01 15.78 -6.05
N ALA A 28 0.57 14.58 -6.22
CA ALA A 28 0.64 13.58 -5.14
C ALA A 28 1.43 14.09 -3.92
N THR A 29 2.47 14.90 -4.14
CA THR A 29 3.27 15.51 -3.07
C THR A 29 2.70 16.82 -2.52
N ASP A 30 1.73 17.42 -3.21
CA ASP A 30 1.12 18.68 -2.77
C ASP A 30 0.08 18.48 -1.66
N GLN A 31 0.01 19.43 -0.72
CA GLN A 31 -0.87 19.36 0.45
C GLN A 31 -2.38 19.35 0.11
N TYR A 32 -2.76 19.86 -1.07
CA TYR A 32 -4.14 19.86 -1.57
C TYR A 32 -4.30 18.99 -2.83
N GLY A 33 -3.30 19.00 -3.71
CA GLY A 33 -3.26 18.22 -4.95
C GLY A 33 -3.38 16.72 -4.72
N ASN A 34 -2.86 16.21 -3.60
CA ASN A 34 -2.92 14.78 -3.31
C ASN A 34 -4.38 14.28 -3.25
N TYR A 35 -5.32 15.10 -2.77
CA TYR A 35 -6.74 14.74 -2.72
C TYR A 35 -7.36 14.64 -4.12
N VAL A 36 -6.84 15.38 -5.10
CA VAL A 36 -7.27 15.25 -6.49
C VAL A 36 -6.85 13.88 -7.04
N VAL A 37 -5.59 13.49 -6.82
CA VAL A 37 -5.09 12.18 -7.28
C VAL A 37 -5.84 11.04 -6.57
N GLN A 38 -6.03 11.13 -5.26
CA GLN A 38 -6.82 10.15 -4.50
C GLN A 38 -8.25 10.04 -5.03
N HIS A 39 -8.89 11.17 -5.36
CA HIS A 39 -10.24 11.16 -5.91
C HIS A 39 -10.31 10.43 -7.26
N VAL A 40 -9.34 10.63 -8.14
CA VAL A 40 -9.27 9.89 -9.42
C VAL A 40 -9.01 8.40 -9.18
N MET A 41 -8.18 8.04 -8.20
CA MET A 41 -7.97 6.63 -7.83
C MET A 41 -9.26 5.94 -7.37
N GLU A 42 -10.10 6.65 -6.61
CA GLU A 42 -11.36 6.10 -6.08
C GLU A 42 -12.50 6.06 -7.11
N HIS A 43 -12.67 7.15 -7.88
CA HIS A 43 -13.87 7.39 -8.69
C HIS A 43 -13.59 7.48 -10.20
N GLY A 44 -12.34 7.66 -10.60
CA GLY A 44 -11.95 7.76 -12.00
C GLY A 44 -12.12 6.46 -12.78
N LYS A 45 -12.01 6.55 -14.10
CA LYS A 45 -12.10 5.41 -15.01
C LYS A 45 -10.86 4.50 -14.85
N PRO A 46 -10.96 3.18 -15.18
CA PRO A 46 -9.83 2.27 -15.03
C PRO A 46 -8.54 2.74 -15.69
N HIS A 47 -8.61 3.29 -16.92
CA HIS A 47 -7.42 3.78 -17.62
C HIS A 47 -6.78 5.03 -16.98
N GLU A 48 -7.58 5.88 -16.32
CA GLU A 48 -7.07 7.06 -15.59
C GLU A 48 -6.29 6.60 -14.35
N ARG A 49 -6.80 5.58 -13.64
CA ARG A 49 -6.12 4.95 -12.50
C ARG A 49 -4.81 4.29 -12.94
N SER A 50 -4.85 3.53 -14.03
CA SER A 50 -3.65 2.88 -14.60
C SER A 50 -2.60 3.92 -14.99
N ALA A 51 -3.00 5.03 -15.62
CA ALA A 51 -2.08 6.10 -15.99
C ALA A 51 -1.42 6.75 -14.76
N ILE A 52 -2.18 6.96 -13.67
CA ILE A 52 -1.62 7.46 -12.40
C ILE A 52 -0.58 6.47 -11.85
N ILE A 53 -0.92 5.18 -11.79
CA ILE A 53 -0.03 4.14 -11.27
C ILE A 53 1.25 4.07 -12.09
N GLU A 54 1.14 4.08 -13.42
CA GLU A 54 2.28 4.07 -14.35
C GLU A 54 3.24 5.23 -14.10
N LYS A 55 2.73 6.43 -13.80
CA LYS A 55 3.56 7.60 -13.46
C LYS A 55 4.27 7.46 -12.11
N LEU A 56 3.76 6.64 -11.19
CA LEU A 56 4.31 6.47 -9.85
C LEU A 56 5.24 5.26 -9.73
N ILE A 57 5.19 4.31 -10.66
CA ILE A 57 6.14 3.19 -10.73
C ILE A 57 7.58 3.73 -10.85
N GLY A 58 8.50 3.12 -10.11
CA GLY A 58 9.91 3.50 -10.00
C GLY A 58 10.22 4.47 -8.86
N GLN A 59 9.21 4.99 -8.17
CA GLN A 59 9.35 5.94 -7.06
C GLN A 59 8.41 5.62 -5.88
N ILE A 60 7.88 4.41 -5.79
CA ILE A 60 6.91 3.96 -4.77
C ILE A 60 7.50 4.06 -3.37
N VAL A 61 8.76 3.63 -3.18
CA VAL A 61 9.42 3.71 -1.87
C VAL A 61 9.60 5.17 -1.45
N GLN A 62 10.06 6.03 -2.36
CA GLN A 62 10.25 7.46 -2.11
C GLN A 62 8.92 8.16 -1.81
N MET A 63 7.89 7.92 -2.61
CA MET A 63 6.56 8.53 -2.45
C MET A 63 5.87 8.06 -1.16
N SER A 64 6.10 6.81 -0.75
CA SER A 64 5.56 6.28 0.51
C SER A 64 6.12 7.00 1.75
N GLN A 65 7.32 7.57 1.67
CA GLN A 65 7.95 8.33 2.74
C GLN A 65 7.54 9.81 2.75
N GLN A 66 6.69 10.25 1.82
CA GLN A 66 6.18 11.62 1.77
C GLN A 66 4.84 11.71 2.49
N LYS A 67 4.68 12.73 3.34
CA LYS A 67 3.47 12.97 4.15
C LYS A 67 2.15 12.89 3.37
N PHE A 68 2.13 13.45 2.16
CA PHE A 68 0.93 13.53 1.33
C PHE A 68 0.85 12.39 0.33
N ALA A 69 1.96 12.07 -0.34
CA ALA A 69 1.97 11.05 -1.38
C ALA A 69 1.81 9.63 -0.81
N SER A 70 2.16 9.37 0.46
CA SER A 70 1.90 8.08 1.11
C SER A 70 0.43 7.68 1.04
N ASN A 71 -0.48 8.65 1.21
CA ASN A 71 -1.92 8.42 1.10
C ASN A 71 -2.32 8.05 -0.34
N VAL A 72 -1.68 8.66 -1.34
CA VAL A 72 -1.89 8.31 -2.75
C VAL A 72 -1.43 6.88 -3.02
N ILE A 73 -0.27 6.46 -2.51
CA ILE A 73 0.22 5.08 -2.66
C ILE A 73 -0.75 4.07 -2.02
N GLU A 74 -1.31 4.39 -0.85
CA GLU A 74 -2.35 3.53 -0.25
C GLU A 74 -3.59 3.38 -1.14
N LYS A 75 -4.00 4.43 -1.87
CA LYS A 75 -5.08 4.35 -2.86
C LYS A 75 -4.67 3.55 -4.09
N CYS A 76 -3.44 3.69 -4.58
CA CYS A 76 -2.91 2.86 -5.66
C CYS A 76 -2.96 1.37 -5.31
N LEU A 77 -2.56 0.99 -4.09
CA LEU A 77 -2.65 -0.40 -3.62
C LEU A 77 -4.10 -0.91 -3.53
N SER A 78 -5.03 -0.04 -3.13
CA SER A 78 -6.44 -0.39 -2.92
C SER A 78 -7.23 -0.50 -4.22
N PHE A 79 -7.00 0.41 -5.17
CA PHE A 79 -7.81 0.57 -6.38
C PHE A 79 -7.11 0.16 -7.68
N GLY A 80 -5.80 -0.11 -7.63
CA GLY A 80 -5.06 -0.73 -8.72
C GLY A 80 -5.52 -2.17 -8.96
N ASN A 81 -5.41 -2.60 -10.20
CA ASN A 81 -5.70 -3.98 -10.59
C ASN A 81 -4.64 -4.96 -10.02
N PRO A 82 -4.87 -6.29 -10.06
CA PRO A 82 -3.94 -7.25 -9.47
C PRO A 82 -2.50 -7.18 -10.02
N VAL A 83 -2.34 -6.92 -11.33
CA VAL A 83 -1.03 -6.82 -11.98
C VAL A 83 -0.29 -5.56 -11.53
N GLU A 84 -0.99 -4.43 -11.53
CA GLU A 84 -0.47 -3.16 -11.02
C GLU A 84 -0.06 -3.28 -9.56
N ARG A 85 -0.91 -3.88 -8.71
CA ARG A 85 -0.60 -4.11 -7.30
C ARG A 85 0.64 -4.98 -7.12
N GLN A 86 0.80 -6.02 -7.94
CA GLN A 86 1.99 -6.86 -7.92
C GLN A 86 3.26 -6.07 -8.25
N ILE A 87 3.21 -5.16 -9.23
CA ILE A 87 4.32 -4.28 -9.57
C ILE A 87 4.68 -3.37 -8.39
N LEU A 88 3.67 -2.72 -7.79
CA LEU A 88 3.85 -1.83 -6.64
C LEU A 88 4.50 -2.55 -5.45
N ILE A 89 3.99 -3.74 -5.10
CA ILE A 89 4.52 -4.55 -4.00
C ILE A 89 5.91 -5.07 -4.34
N GLY A 90 6.16 -5.46 -5.60
CA GLY A 90 7.48 -5.87 -6.08
C GLY A 90 8.53 -4.79 -5.88
N GLU A 91 8.21 -3.54 -6.18
CA GLU A 91 9.13 -2.41 -5.96
C GLU A 91 9.45 -2.18 -4.48
N MET A 92 8.44 -2.31 -3.61
CA MET A 92 8.60 -2.21 -2.16
C MET A 92 9.44 -3.36 -1.59
N LEU A 93 9.35 -4.55 -2.17
CA LEU A 93 10.21 -5.68 -1.83
C LEU A 93 11.62 -5.53 -2.43
N GLY A 94 11.78 -4.80 -3.53
CA GLY A 94 13.05 -4.66 -4.23
C GLY A 94 13.49 -5.94 -4.95
N SER A 95 14.51 -5.80 -5.81
CA SER A 95 14.92 -6.85 -6.75
C SER A 95 15.70 -8.00 -6.13
N THR A 96 16.19 -7.86 -4.89
CA THR A 96 17.01 -8.85 -4.19
C THR A 96 16.52 -9.02 -2.76
N GLU A 97 16.75 -10.18 -2.14
CA GLU A 97 16.40 -10.44 -0.74
C GLU A 97 17.06 -9.44 0.23
N GLU A 98 18.22 -8.90 -0.14
CA GLU A 98 19.00 -7.91 0.60
C GLU A 98 18.47 -6.47 0.50
N SER A 99 17.43 -6.21 -0.31
CA SER A 99 16.88 -4.86 -0.43
C SER A 99 16.36 -4.32 0.90
N GLU A 100 16.88 -3.17 1.30
CA GLU A 100 16.48 -2.46 2.52
C GLU A 100 15.16 -1.68 2.35
N HIS A 101 14.54 -1.68 1.16
CA HIS A 101 13.34 -0.89 0.86
C HIS A 101 12.23 -1.09 1.90
N LEU A 102 11.88 -2.35 2.17
CA LEU A 102 10.84 -2.66 3.13
C LEU A 102 11.27 -2.26 4.56
N GLU A 103 12.55 -2.44 4.92
CA GLU A 103 13.07 -2.06 6.24
C GLU A 103 12.98 -0.55 6.49
N VAL A 104 13.39 0.26 5.53
CA VAL A 104 13.32 1.72 5.65
C VAL A 104 11.87 2.19 5.72
N MET A 105 10.96 1.56 4.97
CA MET A 105 9.54 1.91 5.01
C MET A 105 8.88 1.59 6.36
N MET A 106 9.22 0.45 6.97
CA MET A 106 8.66 0.08 8.28
C MET A 106 9.09 0.99 9.43
N LYS A 107 10.24 1.66 9.29
CA LYS A 107 10.78 2.59 10.30
C LYS A 107 10.31 4.02 10.09
N ASP A 108 9.79 4.35 8.91
CA ASP A 108 9.37 5.71 8.55
C ASP A 108 7.99 6.07 9.10
N GLN A 109 7.77 7.36 9.38
CA GLN A 109 6.55 7.89 10.00
C GLN A 109 5.31 7.85 9.09
N PHE A 110 5.50 7.75 7.77
CA PHE A 110 4.42 7.69 6.78
C PHE A 110 4.37 6.34 6.07
N ALA A 111 5.52 5.83 5.62
CA ALA A 111 5.58 4.60 4.83
C ALA A 111 5.16 3.35 5.63
N ASN A 112 5.20 3.40 6.97
CA ASN A 112 4.70 2.30 7.80
C ASN A 112 3.20 2.04 7.57
N TYR A 113 2.40 3.06 7.23
CA TYR A 113 0.99 2.88 6.88
C TYR A 113 0.83 2.18 5.53
N VAL A 114 1.68 2.52 4.56
CA VAL A 114 1.73 1.85 3.25
C VAL A 114 2.09 0.36 3.42
N VAL A 115 3.06 0.02 4.27
CA VAL A 115 3.40 -1.38 4.56
C VAL A 115 2.22 -2.13 5.19
N GLN A 116 1.48 -1.50 6.11
CA GLN A 116 0.27 -2.08 6.68
C GLN A 116 -0.82 -2.27 5.62
N LYS A 117 -0.98 -1.33 4.68
CA LYS A 117 -1.90 -1.45 3.55
C LYS A 117 -1.55 -2.63 2.66
N VAL A 118 -0.26 -2.81 2.35
CA VAL A 118 0.18 -3.98 1.58
C VAL A 118 -0.21 -5.29 2.25
N LEU A 119 -0.03 -5.42 3.58
CA LEU A 119 -0.42 -6.62 4.32
C LEU A 119 -1.93 -6.94 4.24
N GLU A 120 -2.77 -5.95 3.88
CA GLU A 120 -4.21 -6.12 3.66
C GLU A 120 -4.55 -6.51 2.22
N THR A 121 -3.74 -6.06 1.25
CA THR A 121 -4.05 -6.18 -0.18
C THR A 121 -3.23 -7.24 -0.93
N CYS A 122 -2.17 -7.75 -0.32
CA CYS A 122 -1.27 -8.74 -0.91
C CYS A 122 -1.89 -10.14 -1.01
N ASP A 123 -1.45 -10.89 -2.03
CA ASP A 123 -1.72 -12.32 -2.17
C ASP A 123 -0.89 -13.14 -1.16
N ASP A 124 -1.12 -14.45 -1.12
CA ASP A 124 -0.47 -15.33 -0.13
C ASP A 124 1.05 -15.44 -0.34
N GLN A 125 1.53 -15.45 -1.60
CA GLN A 125 2.95 -15.53 -1.91
C GLN A 125 3.68 -14.24 -1.49
N GLN A 126 3.10 -13.09 -1.82
CA GLN A 126 3.59 -11.78 -1.41
C GLN A 126 3.54 -11.64 0.12
N ARG A 127 2.46 -12.09 0.75
CA ARG A 127 2.31 -12.09 2.21
C ARG A 127 3.44 -12.87 2.87
N GLU A 128 3.74 -14.06 2.37
CA GLU A 128 4.84 -14.88 2.89
C GLU A 128 6.19 -14.16 2.75
N ALA A 129 6.50 -13.62 1.58
CA ALA A 129 7.74 -12.88 1.33
C ALA A 129 7.89 -11.66 2.27
N ILE A 130 6.82 -10.88 2.43
CA ILE A 130 6.79 -9.72 3.32
C ILE A 130 6.97 -10.16 4.77
N LEU A 131 6.25 -11.20 5.22
CA LEU A 131 6.35 -11.68 6.59
C LEU A 131 7.74 -12.24 6.91
N THR A 132 8.38 -12.93 5.97
CA THR A 132 9.75 -13.42 6.11
C THR A 132 10.73 -12.26 6.31
N ARG A 133 10.63 -11.21 5.49
CA ARG A 133 11.41 -9.98 5.67
C ARG A 133 11.14 -9.32 7.03
N ILE A 134 9.87 -9.13 7.41
CA ILE A 134 9.53 -8.51 8.70
C ILE A 134 10.12 -9.31 9.87
N LYS A 135 10.01 -10.65 9.82
CA LYS A 135 10.53 -11.57 10.84
C LYS A 135 12.04 -11.41 11.04
N ALA A 136 12.81 -11.24 9.96
CA ALA A 136 14.25 -11.00 10.03
C ALA A 136 14.61 -9.70 10.79
N HIS A 137 13.74 -8.68 10.74
CA HIS A 137 13.97 -7.37 11.36
C HIS A 137 13.19 -7.14 12.66
N LEU A 138 12.45 -8.12 13.21
CA LEU A 138 11.56 -7.95 14.37
C LEU A 138 12.24 -7.30 15.57
N ASN A 139 13.43 -7.77 15.94
CA ASN A 139 14.17 -7.25 17.10
C ASN A 139 14.60 -5.79 16.90
N THR A 140 14.90 -5.41 15.67
CA THR A 140 15.24 -4.04 15.29
C THR A 140 13.99 -3.16 15.30
N LEU A 141 12.89 -3.61 14.69
CA LEU A 141 11.63 -2.86 14.59
C LEU A 141 11.03 -2.52 15.96
N LYS A 142 11.18 -3.41 16.97
CA LYS A 142 10.74 -3.14 18.35
C LYS A 142 11.41 -1.92 18.99
N LYS A 143 12.57 -1.49 18.48
CA LYS A 143 13.30 -0.30 18.97
C LYS A 143 12.81 1.01 18.35
N TYR A 144 12.09 0.96 17.22
CA TYR A 144 11.58 2.15 16.52
C TYR A 144 10.12 2.42 16.86
N THR A 145 9.74 3.69 16.99
CA THR A 145 8.37 4.11 17.30
C THR A 145 7.36 3.50 16.33
N TYR A 146 7.59 3.67 15.03
CA TYR A 146 6.67 3.19 13.98
C TYR A 146 6.80 1.69 13.70
N GLY A 147 8.01 1.14 13.87
CA GLY A 147 8.26 -0.29 13.72
C GLY A 147 7.40 -1.15 14.66
N LYS A 148 7.12 -0.68 15.87
CA LYS A 148 6.22 -1.36 16.83
C LYS A 148 4.80 -1.57 16.28
N HIS A 149 4.28 -0.64 15.46
CA HIS A 149 2.96 -0.78 14.85
C HIS A 149 2.93 -1.92 13.83
N ILE A 150 4.01 -2.07 13.05
CA ILE A 150 4.17 -3.19 12.12
C ILE A 150 4.19 -4.53 12.86
N VAL A 151 4.98 -4.61 13.94
CA VAL A 151 5.06 -5.83 14.78
C VAL A 151 3.68 -6.21 15.30
N ALA A 152 2.95 -5.28 15.91
CA ALA A 152 1.61 -5.52 16.44
C ALA A 152 0.63 -5.96 15.34
N ARG A 153 0.72 -5.38 14.14
CA ARG A 153 -0.12 -5.76 13.00
C ARG A 153 0.17 -7.19 12.54
N VAL A 154 1.45 -7.57 12.45
CA VAL A 154 1.88 -8.92 12.07
C VAL A 154 1.46 -9.96 13.10
N GLU A 155 1.67 -9.70 14.39
CA GLU A 155 1.24 -10.60 15.47
C GLU A 155 -0.27 -10.86 15.41
N LYS A 156 -1.08 -9.81 15.15
CA LYS A 156 -2.52 -9.95 14.95
C LYS A 156 -2.89 -10.78 13.72
N LEU A 157 -2.16 -10.62 12.61
CA LEU A 157 -2.39 -11.39 11.38
C LEU A 157 -2.03 -12.87 11.55
N VAL A 158 -0.93 -13.17 12.22
CA VAL A 158 -0.51 -14.55 12.53
C VAL A 158 -1.54 -15.23 13.43
N ALA A 159 -1.95 -14.58 14.53
CA ALA A 159 -2.96 -15.13 15.43
C ALA A 159 -4.33 -15.34 14.75
N ALA A 160 -4.70 -14.48 13.80
CA ALA A 160 -5.91 -14.65 13.00
C ALA A 160 -5.80 -15.80 11.99
N GLY A 161 -4.63 -16.01 11.39
CA GLY A 161 -4.35 -17.12 10.49
C GLY A 161 -4.38 -18.48 11.20
N GLU A 162 -3.78 -18.57 12.39
CA GLU A 162 -3.80 -19.77 13.24
C GLU A 162 -5.23 -20.16 13.65
N LYS A 163 -6.08 -19.16 13.98
CA LYS A 163 -7.51 -19.41 14.26
C LYS A 163 -8.29 -19.93 13.05
N ARG A 164 -7.90 -19.58 11.82
CA ARG A 164 -8.54 -20.09 10.60
C ARG A 164 -8.09 -21.50 10.24
N LEU A 165 -6.87 -21.89 10.60
CA LEU A 165 -6.28 -23.20 10.32
C LEU A 165 -6.63 -24.29 11.34
N GLY A 166 -7.33 -23.97 12.44
CA GLY A 166 -8.04 -24.95 13.24
C GLY A 166 -7.23 -26.18 13.64
N LEU A 167 -6.08 -26.01 14.30
CA LEU A 167 -5.61 -27.01 15.25
C LEU A 167 -6.60 -27.03 16.41
N GLN A 168 -7.70 -27.79 16.24
CA GLN A 168 -8.57 -28.11 17.36
C GLN A 168 -7.75 -28.89 18.39
N PRO A 169 -7.80 -28.55 19.69
CA PRO A 169 -7.24 -29.43 20.71
C PRO A 169 -8.01 -30.74 20.63
N SER A 170 -7.33 -31.84 20.33
CA SER A 170 -7.88 -33.19 20.41
C SER A 170 -8.55 -33.35 21.76
N ARG A 171 -9.88 -33.40 21.78
CA ARG A 171 -10.66 -33.79 22.95
C ARG A 171 -10.28 -35.24 23.25
N VAL A 172 -9.40 -35.43 24.22
CA VAL A 172 -9.20 -36.73 24.86
C VAL A 172 -10.54 -37.06 25.52
N LEU A 173 -11.24 -38.05 24.99
CA LEU A 173 -12.41 -38.62 25.63
C LEU A 173 -11.94 -39.34 26.90
N PRO A 174 -12.66 -39.24 28.03
CA PRO A 174 -12.37 -40.08 29.18
C PRO A 174 -12.74 -41.53 28.83
N GLU A 175 -11.82 -42.45 29.09
CA GLU A 175 -12.11 -43.88 29.10
C GLU A 175 -12.95 -44.18 30.37
N ASP A 176 -14.16 -44.69 30.15
CA ASP A 176 -14.95 -45.46 31.13
C ASP A 176 -15.23 -46.85 30.53
#